data_AF-A0A239LG56-F1
#
_entry.id   AF-A0A239LG56-F1
#
_cell.length_a   1.000
_cell.length_b   1.000
_cell.length_c   1.000
_cell.angle_alpha   90.00
_cell.angle_beta   90.00
_cell.angle_gamma   90.00
#
_symmetry.space_group_name_H-M   'P 1'
#
loop_
_entity.id
_entity.type
_entity.pdbx_description
1 polymer ?
#
loop_
_entity_poly.entity_id
_entity_poly.type
_entity_poly.pdbx_seq_one_letter_code
_entity_poly.pdbx_strand_id
1 'polypeptide(L)'
;MLLKHLNNKNIIAFIVTSILGTVLYSYLGGIPLHSIKLSEKRIKINPNNSSLLRDLDGDGITEEILKKNELDNHASIHIITESGDYQSNFRINWLESEPLFFGDYNKNQILEIYGFQFANDSLFISGLEYPNKIIIDSEYITSGFSDLPSSQFKGEILSLKKSGKDHLIISVMSGYGAKPRNIFMYDFAGDFWIKTPDSLQNYQQFFGSDDINNDGRNELITWGRAPDNNHDGARFSDQNSYIMVYDQELKLIDWMKAEGLPSYSFYISDSINKYMGLYSGRSKKTEIYSYQSSGRKELVETLNSNRILQYSNVHNSSVFQMIEDGNFCWISIGEEFEIINKIDLAENHNVIRLLKDQSIIYFDRNNHDLYYAASVNAIPIKIDGIEYKPGVQYSIGFRESQRVLLVSHLFENYYYTISDIPLIKYRFWVAMLSVLLIFGSYLLVPWHLIKLKKIKKVNTLRLNTRTGFEIIPQDEILFCKADGKYTVVQTTDNGGIISSSNLGAIQTSLNNQTFIRLGRSIVVNKKYIRKVDRKNPKVIFKTPAGIKEVNLSANEARELAQSF
;
A
#
# COMPACT_ATOMS: atom_id res chain seq x y z
N MET A 1 -4.23 43.35 -17.16
CA MET A 1 -5.20 44.40 -16.77
C MET A 1 -6.04 44.04 -15.53
N LEU A 2 -6.38 42.76 -15.29
CA LEU A 2 -7.13 42.29 -14.10
C LEU A 2 -6.37 42.35 -12.75
N LEU A 3 -5.03 42.36 -12.76
CA LEU A 3 -4.20 42.38 -11.54
C LEU A 3 -4.15 43.72 -10.81
N LYS A 4 -4.53 44.84 -11.46
CA LYS A 4 -4.45 46.20 -10.88
C LYS A 4 -5.58 46.52 -9.88
N HIS A 5 -6.51 45.60 -9.63
CA HIS A 5 -7.67 45.79 -8.75
C HIS A 5 -7.78 44.76 -7.62
N LEU A 6 -6.80 43.85 -7.50
CA LEU A 6 -6.76 42.92 -6.39
C LEU A 6 -6.10 43.60 -5.19
N ASN A 7 -6.80 43.68 -4.07
CA ASN A 7 -6.24 44.12 -2.80
C ASN A 7 -5.11 43.16 -2.38
N ASN A 8 -3.99 43.65 -1.85
CA ASN A 8 -2.79 42.85 -1.54
C ASN A 8 -3.11 41.56 -0.76
N LYS A 9 -4.11 41.59 0.13
CA LYS A 9 -4.56 40.42 0.92
C LYS A 9 -5.07 39.25 0.07
N ASN A 10 -5.75 39.51 -1.06
CA ASN A 10 -6.32 38.45 -1.90
C ASN A 10 -5.27 37.80 -2.79
N ILE A 11 -4.28 38.57 -3.27
CA ILE A 11 -3.11 38.04 -3.98
C ILE A 11 -2.29 37.16 -3.03
N ILE A 12 -2.05 37.64 -1.80
CA ILE A 12 -1.33 36.87 -0.78
C ILE A 12 -2.08 35.56 -0.46
N ALA A 13 -3.40 35.61 -0.28
CA ALA A 13 -4.19 34.40 0.00
C ALA A 13 -4.08 33.37 -1.13
N PHE A 14 -4.18 33.79 -2.40
CA PHE A 14 -4.04 32.91 -3.55
C PHE A 14 -2.64 32.29 -3.67
N ILE A 15 -1.59 33.10 -3.45
CA ILE A 15 -0.20 32.62 -3.47
C ILE A 15 0.01 31.60 -2.34
N VAL A 16 -0.47 31.89 -1.13
CA VAL A 16 -0.35 30.98 0.02
C VAL A 16 -1.11 29.67 -0.21
N THR A 17 -2.32 29.70 -0.77
CA THR A 17 -3.07 28.47 -1.08
C THR A 17 -2.42 27.65 -2.19
N SER A 18 -1.87 28.30 -3.21
CA SER A 18 -1.16 27.61 -4.31
C SER A 18 0.15 26.98 -3.82
N ILE A 19 0.90 27.67 -2.96
CA ILE A 19 2.09 27.12 -2.32
C ILE A 19 1.71 25.95 -1.42
N LEU A 20 0.69 26.08 -0.58
CA LEU A 20 0.20 24.98 0.27
C LEU A 20 -0.23 23.76 -0.55
N GLY A 21 -0.98 23.96 -1.64
CA GLY A 21 -1.40 22.87 -2.53
C GLY A 21 -0.21 22.18 -3.22
N THR A 22 0.80 22.95 -3.62
CA THR A 22 2.03 22.41 -4.23
C THR A 22 2.87 21.65 -3.21
N VAL A 23 3.02 22.18 -1.99
CA VAL A 23 3.73 21.50 -0.89
C VAL A 23 3.01 20.22 -0.49
N LEU A 24 1.67 20.23 -0.39
CA LEU A 24 0.87 19.04 -0.10
C LEU A 24 1.02 17.98 -1.21
N TYR A 25 1.04 18.41 -2.47
CA TYR A 25 1.24 17.52 -3.62
C TYR A 25 2.66 16.92 -3.66
N SER A 26 3.69 17.71 -3.37
CA SER A 26 5.06 17.19 -3.24
C SER A 26 5.18 16.20 -2.07
N TYR A 27 4.47 16.44 -0.97
CA TYR A 27 4.42 15.53 0.17
C TYR A 27 3.77 14.18 -0.19
N LEU A 28 2.81 14.16 -1.13
CA LEU A 28 2.22 12.91 -1.66
C LEU A 28 3.22 12.00 -2.38
N GLY A 29 4.35 12.53 -2.86
CA GLY A 29 5.42 11.74 -3.47
C GLY A 29 6.20 10.91 -2.45
N GLY A 30 6.21 11.32 -1.18
CA GLY A 30 6.92 10.65 -0.09
C GLY A 30 6.07 9.72 0.78
N ILE A 31 4.75 9.69 0.60
CA ILE A 31 3.87 8.78 1.35
C ILE A 31 3.91 7.39 0.70
N PRO A 32 4.30 6.33 1.45
CA PRO A 32 4.34 4.98 0.91
C PRO A 32 2.95 4.50 0.46
N LEU A 33 2.92 3.67 -0.59
CA LEU A 33 1.68 3.15 -1.20
C LEU A 33 0.94 2.18 -0.28
N HIS A 34 1.67 1.54 0.62
CA HIS A 34 1.20 0.54 1.56
C HIS A 34 1.70 0.91 2.96
N SER A 35 0.90 0.69 3.99
CA SER A 35 1.41 0.53 5.35
C SER A 35 1.29 -0.92 5.79
N ILE A 36 2.24 -1.36 6.60
CA ILE A 36 2.27 -2.69 7.16
C ILE A 36 1.83 -2.60 8.61
N LYS A 37 0.87 -3.42 9.02
CA LYS A 37 0.59 -3.63 10.44
C LYS A 37 1.13 -4.99 10.85
N LEU A 38 1.89 -4.99 11.94
CA LEU A 38 2.43 -6.18 12.60
C LEU A 38 1.60 -6.46 13.85
N SER A 39 1.17 -7.71 14.01
CA SER A 39 0.71 -8.24 15.29
C SER A 39 1.67 -9.31 15.77
N GLU A 40 2.22 -9.13 16.96
CA GLU A 40 3.19 -10.01 17.58
C GLU A 40 2.47 -11.07 18.45
N LYS A 41 2.77 -12.34 18.22
CA LYS A 41 2.46 -13.44 19.15
C LYS A 41 3.77 -14.09 19.59
N ARG A 42 4.02 -14.10 20.90
CA ARG A 42 5.22 -14.70 21.51
C ARG A 42 4.94 -16.13 21.90
N ILE A 43 5.80 -17.05 21.47
CA ILE A 43 5.76 -18.44 21.91
C ILE A 43 7.11 -18.82 22.49
N LYS A 44 7.11 -19.18 23.77
CA LYS A 44 8.26 -19.81 24.42
C LYS A 44 8.28 -21.27 24.01
N ILE A 45 9.34 -21.68 23.33
CA ILE A 45 9.51 -23.05 22.90
C ILE A 45 10.36 -23.78 23.94
N ASN A 46 9.89 -24.95 24.37
CA ASN A 46 10.75 -25.89 25.06
C ASN A 46 11.78 -26.41 24.04
N PRO A 47 13.10 -26.34 24.28
CA PRO A 47 14.14 -26.75 23.33
C PRO A 47 13.95 -28.15 22.71
N ASN A 48 13.17 -29.03 23.34
CA ASN A 48 12.91 -30.39 22.86
C ASN A 48 11.65 -30.51 21.98
N ASN A 49 10.85 -29.45 21.81
CA ASN A 49 9.62 -29.44 21.04
C ASN A 49 9.70 -28.38 19.94
N SER A 50 9.06 -28.62 18.79
CA SER A 50 8.84 -27.56 17.79
C SER A 50 7.37 -27.12 17.85
N SER A 51 7.15 -25.83 18.12
CA SER A 51 5.83 -25.19 18.10
C SER A 51 5.70 -24.33 16.85
N LEU A 52 4.63 -24.54 16.09
CA LEU A 52 4.28 -23.82 14.87
C LEU A 52 2.88 -23.19 15.00
N LEU A 53 2.67 -22.04 14.37
CA LEU A 53 1.35 -21.43 14.22
C LEU A 53 0.87 -21.56 12.77
N ARG A 54 -0.37 -22.03 12.59
CA ARG A 54 -1.00 -22.14 11.27
C ARG A 54 -2.51 -22.02 11.45
N ASP A 55 -3.16 -21.27 10.56
CA ASP A 55 -4.62 -21.33 10.36
C ASP A 55 -4.91 -22.58 9.53
N LEU A 56 -5.38 -23.64 10.20
CA LEU A 56 -5.58 -24.97 9.64
C LEU A 56 -6.96 -25.15 9.03
N ASP A 57 -7.98 -24.42 9.49
CA ASP A 57 -9.37 -24.56 9.00
C ASP A 57 -9.88 -23.34 8.20
N GLY A 58 -9.04 -22.32 8.04
CA GLY A 58 -9.30 -21.16 7.19
C GLY A 58 -10.26 -20.14 7.83
N ASP A 59 -10.46 -20.19 9.14
CA ASP A 59 -11.36 -19.28 9.86
C ASP A 59 -10.72 -17.90 10.16
N GLY A 60 -9.43 -17.74 9.88
CA GLY A 60 -8.65 -16.52 10.12
C GLY A 60 -8.05 -16.44 11.54
N ILE A 61 -8.25 -17.46 12.37
CA ILE A 61 -7.59 -17.70 13.65
C ILE A 61 -6.45 -18.70 13.41
N THR A 62 -5.42 -18.65 14.25
CA THR A 62 -4.25 -19.56 14.09
C THR A 62 -4.20 -20.55 15.25
N GLU A 63 -4.10 -21.83 14.90
CA GLU A 63 -3.87 -22.92 15.83
C GLU A 63 -2.39 -23.03 16.17
N GLU A 64 -2.11 -23.42 17.42
CA GLU A 64 -0.76 -23.80 17.84
C GLU A 64 -0.57 -25.30 17.67
N ILE A 65 0.51 -25.67 17.00
CA ILE A 65 0.83 -27.04 16.62
C ILE A 65 2.13 -27.42 17.33
N LEU A 66 2.06 -28.35 18.28
CA LEU A 66 3.23 -28.90 18.95
C LEU A 66 3.59 -30.25 18.35
N LYS A 67 4.76 -30.33 17.74
CA LYS A 67 5.39 -31.59 17.32
C LYS A 67 6.29 -32.09 18.45
N LYS A 68 6.04 -33.31 18.93
CA LYS A 68 6.81 -33.92 20.04
C LYS A 68 7.23 -35.35 19.73
N ASN A 69 8.44 -35.69 20.19
CA ASN A 69 8.86 -37.07 20.37
C ASN A 69 8.60 -37.43 21.84
N GLU A 70 7.75 -38.43 22.06
CA GLU A 70 7.33 -38.86 23.39
C GLU A 70 8.32 -39.88 23.98
N LEU A 71 8.20 -40.11 25.28
CA LEU A 71 8.88 -41.23 25.95
C LEU A 71 8.35 -42.54 25.33
N ASP A 72 9.22 -43.53 25.07
CA ASP A 72 8.91 -44.82 24.42
C ASP A 72 8.87 -44.83 22.87
N ASN A 73 9.66 -43.98 22.20
CA ASN A 73 9.92 -44.01 20.75
C ASN A 73 8.68 -43.84 19.85
N HIS A 74 7.65 -43.17 20.35
CA HIS A 74 6.50 -42.75 19.56
C HIS A 74 6.43 -41.22 19.50
N ALA A 75 5.68 -40.72 18.53
CA ALA A 75 5.56 -39.29 18.26
C ALA A 75 4.14 -38.81 18.52
N SER A 76 3.99 -37.51 18.77
CA SER A 76 2.67 -36.86 18.86
C SER A 76 2.64 -35.53 18.12
N ILE A 77 1.44 -35.16 17.68
CA ILE A 77 1.06 -33.79 17.32
C ILE A 77 -0.07 -33.37 18.25
N HIS A 78 0.11 -32.22 18.89
CA HIS A 78 -0.96 -31.52 19.59
C HIS A 78 -1.38 -30.31 18.77
N ILE A 79 -2.69 -30.14 18.58
CA ILE A 79 -3.27 -28.94 17.98
C ILE A 79 -4.05 -28.23 19.08
N ILE A 80 -3.53 -27.08 19.51
CA ILE A 80 -4.08 -26.27 20.58
C ILE A 80 -4.87 -25.12 19.97
N THR A 81 -6.15 -25.06 20.31
CA THR A 81 -7.11 -24.05 19.85
C THR A 81 -7.78 -23.41 21.07
N GLU A 82 -8.66 -22.42 20.86
CA GLU A 82 -9.50 -21.89 21.95
C GLU A 82 -10.48 -22.95 22.49
N SER A 83 -10.84 -23.95 21.68
CA SER A 83 -11.80 -25.00 22.05
C SER A 83 -11.16 -26.18 22.79
N GLY A 84 -9.85 -26.37 22.70
CA GLY A 84 -9.15 -27.44 23.42
C GLY A 84 -7.79 -27.82 22.84
N ASP A 85 -7.22 -28.91 23.36
CA ASP A 85 -6.00 -29.57 22.87
C ASP A 85 -6.37 -30.90 22.21
N TYR A 86 -6.09 -31.02 20.91
CA TYR A 86 -6.32 -32.22 20.12
C TYR A 86 -5.01 -32.96 19.90
N GLN A 87 -4.84 -34.10 20.56
CA GLN A 87 -3.63 -34.93 20.46
C GLN A 87 -3.82 -36.11 19.49
N SER A 88 -2.88 -36.29 18.57
CA SER A 88 -2.75 -37.48 17.71
C SER A 88 -1.38 -38.12 17.89
N ASN A 89 -1.32 -39.44 18.02
CA ASN A 89 -0.08 -40.20 18.24
C ASN A 89 0.30 -41.00 17.00
N PHE A 90 1.60 -41.15 16.78
CA PHE A 90 2.20 -41.84 15.65
C PHE A 90 3.27 -42.82 16.13
N ARG A 91 3.46 -43.91 15.39
CA ARG A 91 4.24 -45.07 15.86
C ARG A 91 5.74 -44.83 15.92
N ILE A 92 6.26 -43.89 15.15
CA ILE A 92 7.69 -43.63 14.99
C ILE A 92 8.00 -42.20 15.39
N ASN A 93 9.13 -41.99 16.07
CA ASN A 93 9.64 -40.66 16.37
C ASN A 93 9.75 -39.80 15.09
N TRP A 94 9.36 -38.54 15.22
CA TRP A 94 9.65 -37.55 14.21
C TRP A 94 11.15 -37.38 14.02
N LEU A 95 11.55 -37.14 12.77
CA LEU A 95 12.88 -36.66 12.46
C LEU A 95 12.99 -35.20 12.94
N GLU A 96 13.78 -34.97 14.00
CA GLU A 96 13.83 -33.69 14.70
C GLU A 96 14.36 -32.55 13.84
N SER A 97 15.30 -32.84 12.93
CA SER A 97 15.89 -31.85 12.02
C SER A 97 14.92 -31.32 10.97
N GLU A 98 13.81 -32.03 10.70
CA GLU A 98 12.88 -31.68 9.64
C GLU A 98 11.61 -31.00 10.17
N PRO A 99 11.21 -29.84 9.64
CA PRO A 99 9.97 -29.19 10.05
C PRO A 99 8.73 -29.96 9.56
N LEU A 100 7.58 -29.67 10.17
CA LEU A 100 6.29 -30.04 9.59
C LEU A 100 6.04 -29.25 8.31
N PHE A 101 5.34 -29.85 7.36
CA PHE A 101 4.84 -29.18 6.16
C PHE A 101 3.33 -29.42 6.00
N PHE A 102 2.70 -28.65 5.13
CA PHE A 102 1.24 -28.54 5.10
C PHE A 102 0.71 -28.47 3.68
N GLY A 103 -0.50 -28.97 3.47
CA GLY A 103 -1.22 -28.77 2.21
C GLY A 103 -2.61 -29.40 2.25
N ASP A 104 -3.54 -28.79 1.52
CA ASP A 104 -4.93 -29.23 1.38
C ASP A 104 -5.03 -30.24 0.23
N TYR A 105 -4.89 -31.54 0.54
CA TYR A 105 -4.84 -32.56 -0.53
C TYR A 105 -6.21 -32.84 -1.14
N ASN A 106 -7.31 -32.57 -0.44
CA ASN A 106 -8.66 -32.93 -0.86
C ASN A 106 -9.51 -31.72 -1.30
N LYS A 107 -8.96 -30.51 -1.22
CA LYS A 107 -9.57 -29.23 -1.61
C LYS A 107 -10.77 -28.85 -0.75
N ASN A 108 -10.78 -29.26 0.51
CA ASN A 108 -11.85 -28.93 1.48
C ASN A 108 -11.57 -27.63 2.28
N GLN A 109 -10.46 -26.94 2.00
CA GLN A 109 -9.97 -25.74 2.70
C GLN A 109 -9.45 -25.99 4.13
N ILE A 110 -9.36 -27.25 4.55
CA ILE A 110 -8.68 -27.67 5.77
C ILE A 110 -7.28 -28.12 5.37
N LEU A 111 -6.26 -27.59 6.05
CA LEU A 111 -4.88 -27.98 5.82
C LEU A 111 -4.57 -29.28 6.56
N GLU A 112 -4.01 -30.24 5.84
CA GLU A 112 -3.35 -31.38 6.46
C GLU A 112 -1.91 -31.06 6.87
N ILE A 113 -1.47 -31.71 7.94
CA ILE A 113 -0.14 -31.62 8.54
C ILE A 113 0.63 -32.89 8.19
N TYR A 114 1.86 -32.73 7.70
CA TYR A 114 2.73 -33.83 7.34
C TYR A 114 4.09 -33.68 8.01
N GLY A 115 4.73 -34.82 8.33
CA GLY A 115 6.05 -34.83 8.97
C GLY A 115 6.83 -36.08 8.65
N PHE A 116 8.15 -35.91 8.53
CA PHE A 116 9.08 -37.01 8.36
C PHE A 116 9.39 -37.68 9.70
N GLN A 117 9.49 -39.00 9.65
CA GLN A 117 9.85 -39.86 10.77
C GLN A 117 11.05 -40.69 10.36
N PHE A 118 11.86 -41.09 11.35
CA PHE A 118 13.05 -41.87 11.07
C PHE A 118 13.23 -42.95 12.13
N ALA A 119 13.46 -44.19 11.70
CA ALA A 119 13.78 -45.30 12.57
C ALA A 119 14.87 -46.17 11.96
N ASN A 120 15.90 -46.46 12.75
CA ASN A 120 17.08 -47.23 12.34
C ASN A 120 17.80 -46.58 11.14
N ASP A 121 17.53 -47.06 9.93
CA ASP A 121 18.12 -46.61 8.65
C ASP A 121 17.05 -46.17 7.64
N SER A 122 15.80 -46.05 8.08
CA SER A 122 14.62 -45.95 7.22
C SER A 122 13.86 -44.66 7.49
N LEU A 123 13.49 -44.00 6.40
CA LEU A 123 12.67 -42.80 6.37
C LEU A 123 11.19 -43.19 6.21
N PHE A 124 10.35 -42.55 7.01
CA PHE A 124 8.91 -42.71 7.00
C PHE A 124 8.23 -41.35 6.91
N ILE A 125 6.93 -41.35 6.60
CA ILE A 125 6.10 -40.16 6.65
C ILE A 125 4.77 -40.45 7.36
N SER A 126 4.28 -39.44 8.09
CA SER A 126 2.92 -39.42 8.63
C SER A 126 2.20 -38.15 8.20
N GLY A 127 0.87 -38.24 8.17
CA GLY A 127 -0.02 -37.16 7.80
C GLY A 127 -1.29 -37.14 8.68
N LEU A 128 -1.77 -35.94 8.99
CA LEU A 128 -2.92 -35.68 9.85
C LEU A 128 -3.81 -34.59 9.24
N GLU A 129 -5.11 -34.86 9.10
CA GLU A 129 -6.13 -33.87 8.80
C GLU A 129 -6.67 -33.27 10.10
N TYR A 130 -6.73 -31.94 10.15
CA TYR A 130 -7.22 -31.22 11.32
C TYR A 130 -8.68 -31.62 11.65
N PRO A 131 -9.03 -31.77 12.95
CA PRO A 131 -8.14 -31.65 14.11
C PRO A 131 -7.41 -32.93 14.51
N ASN A 132 -7.86 -34.12 14.10
CA ASN A 132 -7.30 -35.38 14.63
C ASN A 132 -7.50 -36.63 13.73
N LYS A 133 -7.69 -36.46 12.42
CA LYS A 133 -7.91 -37.57 11.50
C LYS A 133 -6.59 -37.99 10.84
N ILE A 134 -6.02 -39.10 11.27
CA ILE A 134 -4.79 -39.63 10.65
C ILE A 134 -5.09 -40.06 9.20
N ILE A 135 -4.34 -39.51 8.26
CA ILE A 135 -4.46 -39.82 6.82
C ILE A 135 -3.33 -40.75 6.33
N ILE A 136 -2.16 -40.68 6.97
CA ILE A 136 -0.98 -41.51 6.69
C ILE A 136 -0.32 -41.80 8.04
N ASP A 137 -0.07 -43.07 8.37
CA ASP A 137 0.52 -43.47 9.65
C ASP A 137 1.83 -44.23 9.44
N SER A 138 2.94 -43.51 9.54
CA SER A 138 4.31 -44.04 9.46
C SER A 138 4.55 -44.91 8.23
N GLU A 139 4.15 -44.42 7.05
CA GLU A 139 4.38 -45.11 5.78
C GLU A 139 5.86 -45.06 5.39
N TYR A 140 6.38 -46.20 4.93
CA TYR A 140 7.79 -46.33 4.55
C TYR A 140 8.07 -45.64 3.21
N ILE A 141 9.13 -44.84 3.15
CA ILE A 141 9.58 -44.15 1.94
C ILE A 141 10.81 -44.85 1.34
N THR A 142 11.92 -44.88 2.08
CA THR A 142 13.19 -45.43 1.62
C THR A 142 14.16 -45.63 2.79
N SER A 143 15.24 -46.36 2.56
CA SER A 143 16.32 -46.57 3.51
C SER A 143 17.70 -46.40 2.87
N GLY A 144 18.77 -46.66 3.64
CA GLY A 144 20.14 -46.73 3.13
C GLY A 144 20.89 -45.40 3.14
N PHE A 145 20.55 -44.51 4.06
CA PHE A 145 21.23 -43.22 4.24
C PHE A 145 22.65 -43.43 4.79
N SER A 146 23.67 -42.99 4.04
CA SER A 146 25.06 -43.05 4.51
C SER A 146 25.43 -41.90 5.45
N ASP A 147 24.72 -40.77 5.35
CA ASP A 147 24.96 -39.57 6.14
C ASP A 147 23.63 -38.81 6.36
N LEU A 148 22.90 -39.21 7.41
CA LEU A 148 21.61 -38.59 7.75
C LEU A 148 21.75 -37.08 8.07
N PRO A 149 22.75 -36.61 8.84
CA PRO A 149 22.92 -35.17 9.12
C PRO A 149 23.03 -34.26 7.90
N SER A 150 23.58 -34.76 6.78
CA SER A 150 23.66 -33.99 5.52
C SER A 150 22.53 -34.32 4.54
N SER A 151 21.65 -35.25 4.89
CA SER A 151 20.48 -35.59 4.09
C SER A 151 19.46 -34.44 4.13
N GLN A 152 18.71 -34.27 3.04
CA GLN A 152 17.66 -33.26 2.95
C GLN A 152 16.39 -33.91 2.42
N PHE A 153 15.28 -33.49 3.01
CA PHE A 153 13.95 -33.96 2.66
C PHE A 153 13.09 -32.74 2.35
N LYS A 154 12.18 -32.87 1.39
CA LYS A 154 11.12 -31.86 1.19
C LYS A 154 9.85 -32.58 0.80
N GLY A 155 8.76 -32.23 1.48
CA GLY A 155 7.42 -32.64 1.10
C GLY A 155 6.59 -31.43 0.65
N GLU A 156 5.72 -31.64 -0.34
CA GLU A 156 4.74 -30.64 -0.78
C GLU A 156 3.49 -31.34 -1.33
N ILE A 157 2.34 -30.69 -1.22
CA ILE A 157 1.10 -31.12 -1.87
C ILE A 157 0.97 -30.40 -3.21
N LEU A 158 0.94 -31.15 -4.31
CA LEU A 158 0.88 -30.61 -5.67
C LEU A 158 -0.30 -31.17 -6.48
N SER A 159 -0.98 -30.27 -7.18
CA SER A 159 -1.98 -30.62 -8.19
C SER A 159 -1.28 -31.08 -9.47
N LEU A 160 -1.23 -32.39 -9.74
CA LEU A 160 -0.81 -32.95 -11.03
C LEU A 160 -1.99 -33.33 -11.94
N LYS A 161 -3.21 -33.36 -11.38
CA LYS A 161 -4.46 -33.64 -12.09
C LYS A 161 -5.39 -32.45 -11.97
N LYS A 162 -6.18 -32.19 -13.02
CA LYS A 162 -7.13 -31.07 -13.10
C LYS A 162 -8.24 -31.13 -12.03
N SER A 163 -8.61 -32.32 -11.57
CA SER A 163 -9.67 -32.53 -10.59
C SER A 163 -9.37 -33.72 -9.69
N GLY A 164 -9.95 -33.71 -8.49
CA GLY A 164 -9.74 -34.74 -7.49
C GLY A 164 -8.70 -34.32 -6.46
N LYS A 165 -8.20 -35.33 -5.73
CA LYS A 165 -7.16 -35.13 -4.72
C LYS A 165 -5.82 -34.78 -5.36
N ASP A 166 -5.11 -33.89 -4.70
CA ASP A 166 -3.72 -33.57 -5.02
C ASP A 166 -2.79 -34.69 -4.56
N HIS A 167 -1.51 -34.60 -4.92
CA HIS A 167 -0.53 -35.64 -4.68
C HIS A 167 0.49 -35.15 -3.65
N LEU A 168 0.94 -36.05 -2.79
CA LEU A 168 2.03 -35.77 -1.88
C LEU A 168 3.34 -36.10 -2.59
N ILE A 169 4.17 -35.08 -2.83
CA ILE A 169 5.47 -35.19 -3.50
C ILE A 169 6.56 -35.05 -2.47
N ILE A 170 7.51 -35.99 -2.45
CA ILE A 170 8.62 -36.05 -1.52
C ILE A 170 9.93 -36.14 -2.29
N SER A 171 10.81 -35.15 -2.10
CA SER A 171 12.21 -35.25 -2.51
C SER A 171 13.05 -35.83 -1.38
N VAL A 172 13.86 -36.84 -1.70
CA VAL A 172 14.86 -37.40 -0.79
C VAL A 172 16.25 -37.22 -1.39
N MET A 173 17.18 -36.66 -0.62
CA MET A 173 18.59 -36.56 -0.98
C MET A 173 19.49 -37.00 0.19
N SER A 174 20.37 -37.97 -0.03
CA SER A 174 21.30 -38.51 0.99
C SER A 174 22.62 -37.73 1.16
N GLY A 175 22.61 -36.42 0.96
CA GLY A 175 23.75 -35.54 1.25
C GLY A 175 24.97 -35.88 0.40
N TYR A 176 26.10 -36.21 1.06
CA TYR A 176 27.31 -36.67 0.35
C TYR A 176 27.15 -38.06 -0.28
N GLY A 177 26.21 -38.87 0.19
CA GLY A 177 25.95 -40.21 -0.33
C GLY A 177 25.29 -40.23 -1.71
N ALA A 178 25.63 -41.24 -2.51
CA ALA A 178 25.08 -41.48 -3.85
C ALA A 178 23.57 -41.80 -3.83
N LYS A 179 23.10 -42.48 -2.78
CA LYS A 179 21.71 -42.93 -2.62
C LYS A 179 21.30 -42.89 -1.14
N PRO A 180 20.00 -42.78 -0.83
CA PRO A 180 18.88 -42.55 -1.77
C PRO A 180 18.84 -41.11 -2.33
N ARG A 181 18.43 -40.99 -3.60
CA ARG A 181 18.27 -39.73 -4.35
C ARG A 181 17.13 -39.87 -5.36
N ASN A 182 15.90 -39.62 -4.91
CA ASN A 182 14.71 -39.85 -5.73
C ASN A 182 13.60 -38.86 -5.34
N ILE A 183 12.63 -38.73 -6.25
CA ILE A 183 11.33 -38.17 -5.93
C ILE A 183 10.33 -39.31 -5.75
N PHE A 184 9.50 -39.21 -4.72
CA PHE A 184 8.39 -40.09 -4.43
C PHE A 184 7.09 -39.32 -4.55
N MET A 185 6.06 -39.96 -5.06
CA MET A 185 4.72 -39.43 -5.16
C MET A 185 3.75 -40.42 -4.53
N TYR A 186 2.89 -39.92 -3.65
CA TYR A 186 1.74 -40.66 -3.16
C TYR A 186 0.45 -40.13 -3.80
N ASP A 187 -0.28 -41.02 -4.45
CA ASP A 187 -1.59 -40.75 -5.02
C ASP A 187 -2.68 -41.09 -3.99
N PHE A 188 -3.30 -40.07 -3.38
CA PHE A 188 -4.35 -40.27 -2.37
C PHE A 188 -5.68 -40.79 -2.94
N ALA A 189 -5.89 -40.72 -4.25
CA ALA A 189 -7.08 -41.25 -4.90
C ALA A 189 -6.93 -42.74 -5.19
N GLY A 190 -5.73 -43.15 -5.62
CA GLY A 190 -5.39 -44.55 -5.89
C GLY A 190 -4.86 -45.34 -4.70
N ASP A 191 -4.39 -44.64 -3.65
CA ASP A 191 -3.72 -45.23 -2.48
C ASP A 191 -2.47 -46.04 -2.85
N PHE A 192 -1.53 -45.41 -3.57
CA PHE A 192 -0.26 -46.05 -3.93
C PHE A 192 0.88 -45.04 -4.09
N TRP A 193 2.11 -45.56 -3.96
CA TRP A 193 3.35 -44.81 -4.16
C TRP A 193 3.94 -45.06 -5.55
N ILE A 194 4.50 -44.01 -6.16
CA ILE A 194 5.38 -44.08 -7.32
C ILE A 194 6.70 -43.40 -6.95
N LYS A 195 7.81 -43.84 -7.55
CA LYS A 195 9.11 -43.16 -7.44
C LYS A 195 9.73 -42.93 -8.82
N THR A 196 10.54 -41.89 -8.92
CA THR A 196 11.38 -41.68 -10.10
C THR A 196 12.42 -42.79 -10.24
N PRO A 197 12.93 -43.05 -11.47
CA PRO A 197 14.09 -43.92 -11.67
C PRO A 197 15.29 -43.46 -10.85
N ASP A 198 16.20 -44.39 -10.53
CA ASP A 198 17.42 -44.07 -9.82
C ASP A 198 18.27 -43.07 -10.65
N SER A 199 18.60 -41.95 -10.01
CA SER A 199 19.41 -40.87 -10.55
C SER A 199 20.43 -40.46 -9.49
N LEU A 200 21.62 -40.02 -9.92
CA LEU A 200 22.58 -39.42 -8.98
C LEU A 200 22.39 -37.91 -8.87
N GLN A 201 21.48 -37.32 -9.65
CA GLN A 201 21.16 -35.90 -9.54
C GLN A 201 20.83 -35.52 -8.09
N ASN A 202 21.30 -34.35 -7.69
CA ASN A 202 20.91 -33.73 -6.44
C ASN A 202 19.69 -32.82 -6.62
N TYR A 203 18.54 -33.26 -6.09
CA TYR A 203 17.26 -32.56 -6.17
C TYR A 203 17.05 -31.45 -5.11
N GLN A 204 18.04 -31.14 -4.26
CA GLN A 204 18.02 -30.14 -3.15
C GLN A 204 16.68 -29.42 -2.86
N GLN A 205 15.62 -30.15 -2.51
CA GLN A 205 14.33 -29.58 -2.13
C GLN A 205 13.66 -28.70 -3.22
N PHE A 206 13.93 -28.98 -4.49
CA PHE A 206 13.58 -28.12 -5.61
C PHE A 206 12.64 -28.83 -6.61
N PHE A 207 11.35 -28.60 -6.44
CA PHE A 207 10.34 -29.09 -7.36
C PHE A 207 9.07 -28.22 -7.32
N GLY A 208 8.28 -28.31 -8.37
CA GLY A 208 7.00 -27.64 -8.57
C GLY A 208 6.20 -28.36 -9.67
N SER A 209 5.06 -27.82 -10.07
CA SER A 209 4.21 -28.42 -11.11
C SER A 209 3.64 -27.38 -12.04
N ASP A 210 3.57 -27.70 -13.33
CA ASP A 210 2.93 -26.86 -14.35
C ASP A 210 2.50 -27.66 -15.59
N ASP A 211 1.57 -27.14 -16.39
CA ASP A 211 1.07 -27.76 -17.63
C ASP A 211 2.01 -27.42 -18.80
N ILE A 212 3.08 -28.21 -18.91
CA ILE A 212 4.20 -27.99 -19.83
C ILE A 212 3.86 -28.33 -21.27
N ASN A 213 3.00 -29.32 -21.46
CA ASN A 213 2.61 -29.78 -22.78
C ASN A 213 1.25 -29.24 -23.24
N ASN A 214 0.60 -28.39 -22.42
CA ASN A 214 -0.74 -27.85 -22.62
C ASN A 214 -1.81 -28.93 -22.84
N ASP A 215 -1.68 -30.08 -22.17
CA ASP A 215 -2.67 -31.17 -22.22
C ASP A 215 -3.77 -31.01 -21.15
N GLY A 216 -3.67 -29.99 -20.31
CA GLY A 216 -4.60 -29.70 -19.22
C GLY A 216 -4.27 -30.43 -17.93
N ARG A 217 -3.10 -31.06 -17.81
CA ARG A 217 -2.57 -31.70 -16.61
C ARG A 217 -1.20 -31.11 -16.31
N ASN A 218 -0.87 -31.00 -15.03
CA ASN A 218 0.43 -30.49 -14.66
C ASN A 218 1.45 -31.63 -14.65
N GLU A 219 2.60 -31.39 -15.25
CA GLU A 219 3.81 -32.17 -15.10
C GLU A 219 4.53 -31.80 -13.80
N LEU A 220 5.25 -32.76 -13.23
CA LEU A 220 6.17 -32.49 -12.13
C LEU A 220 7.48 -31.98 -12.72
N ILE A 221 7.93 -30.80 -12.28
CA ILE A 221 9.25 -30.27 -12.62
C ILE A 221 10.15 -30.31 -11.40
N THR A 222 11.36 -30.80 -11.60
CA THR A 222 12.41 -30.84 -10.58
C THR A 222 13.64 -30.11 -11.09
N TRP A 223 14.37 -29.47 -10.19
CA TRP A 223 15.66 -28.86 -10.48
C TRP A 223 16.64 -29.12 -9.35
N GLY A 224 17.90 -28.72 -9.52
CA GLY A 224 18.94 -29.15 -8.60
C GLY A 224 20.22 -28.34 -8.65
N ARG A 225 21.20 -28.85 -7.93
CA ARG A 225 22.58 -28.34 -7.90
C ARG A 225 23.57 -29.43 -8.24
N ALA A 226 24.75 -29.02 -8.71
CA ALA A 226 25.88 -29.91 -8.94
C ALA A 226 26.91 -29.79 -7.80
N PRO A 227 26.77 -30.54 -6.70
CA PRO A 227 27.78 -30.56 -5.64
C PRO A 227 29.07 -31.29 -6.05
N ASP A 228 29.05 -32.11 -7.10
CA ASP A 228 30.19 -32.93 -7.56
C ASP A 228 30.70 -33.90 -6.47
N ASN A 229 29.78 -34.52 -5.72
CA ASN A 229 30.12 -35.47 -4.68
C ASN A 229 30.25 -36.90 -5.22
N ASN A 230 29.62 -37.23 -6.35
CA ASN A 230 29.52 -38.57 -6.92
C ASN A 230 29.83 -38.53 -8.42
N HIS A 231 31.02 -39.00 -8.77
CA HIS A 231 31.55 -38.97 -10.13
C HIS A 231 31.23 -40.22 -10.96
N ASP A 232 30.32 -41.07 -10.47
CA ASP A 232 29.93 -42.28 -11.18
C ASP A 232 29.34 -41.90 -12.54
N GLY A 233 29.69 -42.66 -13.59
CA GLY A 233 29.27 -42.43 -14.99
C GLY A 233 27.78 -42.62 -15.27
N ALA A 234 26.92 -42.36 -14.28
CA ALA A 234 25.48 -42.34 -14.41
C ALA A 234 25.05 -41.30 -15.45
N ARG A 235 23.94 -41.59 -16.14
CA ARG A 235 23.34 -40.70 -17.15
C ARG A 235 23.06 -39.30 -16.60
N PHE A 236 22.68 -39.22 -15.32
CA PHE A 236 22.42 -37.98 -14.59
C PHE A 236 23.27 -37.99 -13.32
N SER A 237 24.49 -37.46 -13.41
CA SER A 237 25.47 -37.40 -12.31
C SER A 237 25.38 -36.09 -11.54
N ASP A 238 25.83 -36.02 -10.28
CA ASP A 238 25.79 -34.76 -9.52
C ASP A 238 26.93 -33.78 -9.86
N GLN A 239 27.64 -34.03 -10.96
CA GLN A 239 28.62 -33.13 -11.56
C GLN A 239 27.96 -32.04 -12.42
N ASN A 240 26.67 -32.17 -12.69
CA ASN A 240 25.87 -31.18 -13.39
C ASN A 240 24.52 -31.07 -12.68
N SER A 241 23.90 -29.89 -12.74
CA SER A 241 22.51 -29.75 -12.33
C SER A 241 21.60 -29.99 -13.52
N TYR A 242 20.37 -30.44 -13.28
CA TYR A 242 19.41 -30.70 -14.34
C TYR A 242 18.06 -30.11 -13.99
N ILE A 243 17.32 -29.68 -14.99
CA ILE A 243 15.87 -29.58 -14.88
C ILE A 243 15.30 -30.86 -15.47
N MET A 244 14.39 -31.51 -14.77
CA MET A 244 13.72 -32.72 -15.25
C MET A 244 12.22 -32.55 -15.14
N VAL A 245 11.53 -32.94 -16.20
CA VAL A 245 10.08 -32.90 -16.34
C VAL A 245 9.56 -34.33 -16.39
N TYR A 246 8.65 -34.62 -15.48
CA TYR A 246 8.02 -35.92 -15.36
C TYR A 246 6.52 -35.81 -15.58
N ASP A 247 5.94 -36.84 -16.21
CA ASP A 247 4.49 -36.98 -16.30
C ASP A 247 3.87 -37.37 -14.94
N GLN A 248 2.55 -37.56 -14.92
CA GLN A 248 1.81 -37.92 -13.71
C GLN A 248 2.07 -39.35 -13.22
N GLU A 249 2.86 -40.14 -13.94
CA GLU A 249 3.34 -41.47 -13.54
C GLU A 249 4.84 -41.44 -13.16
N LEU A 250 5.41 -40.24 -12.98
CA LEU A 250 6.83 -40.02 -12.73
C LEU A 250 7.76 -40.58 -13.82
N LYS A 251 7.28 -40.70 -15.07
CA LYS A 251 8.13 -41.02 -16.22
C LYS A 251 8.76 -39.75 -16.74
N LEU A 252 10.07 -39.79 -16.96
CA LEU A 252 10.82 -38.66 -17.50
C LEU A 252 10.41 -38.42 -18.95
N ILE A 253 9.79 -37.27 -19.24
CA ILE A 253 9.35 -36.90 -20.59
C ILE A 253 10.23 -35.82 -21.22
N ASP A 254 10.87 -34.97 -20.40
CA ASP A 254 11.82 -33.97 -20.86
C ASP A 254 12.89 -33.70 -19.78
N TRP A 255 14.07 -33.24 -20.18
CA TRP A 255 15.14 -32.87 -19.27
C TRP A 255 16.18 -31.97 -19.93
N MET A 256 16.87 -31.21 -19.10
CA MET A 256 17.86 -30.23 -19.51
C MET A 256 19.08 -30.35 -18.62
N LYS A 257 20.26 -30.22 -19.21
CA LYS A 257 21.52 -30.20 -18.47
C LYS A 257 22.01 -28.76 -18.28
N ALA A 258 22.36 -28.44 -17.05
CA ALA A 258 23.13 -27.26 -16.74
C ALA A 258 24.62 -27.61 -16.56
N GLU A 259 25.45 -27.17 -17.51
CA GLU A 259 26.87 -27.50 -17.53
C GLU A 259 27.68 -26.59 -16.61
N GLY A 260 28.75 -27.14 -16.04
CA GLY A 260 29.71 -26.40 -15.22
C GLY A 260 29.64 -26.74 -13.73
N LEU A 261 30.72 -26.39 -13.02
CA LEU A 261 30.93 -26.72 -11.61
C LEU A 261 31.27 -25.46 -10.78
N PRO A 262 30.55 -25.21 -9.66
CA PRO A 262 29.22 -25.74 -9.36
C PRO A 262 28.20 -25.27 -10.41
N SER A 263 27.09 -25.97 -10.62
CA SER A 263 25.98 -25.46 -11.42
C SER A 263 24.71 -25.49 -10.59
N TYR A 264 23.85 -24.52 -10.89
CA TYR A 264 22.53 -24.38 -10.33
C TYR A 264 21.57 -24.45 -11.51
N SER A 265 20.37 -24.93 -11.25
CA SER A 265 19.26 -24.84 -12.19
C SER A 265 18.07 -24.33 -11.39
N PHE A 266 17.20 -23.56 -12.02
CA PHE A 266 15.97 -23.06 -11.43
C PHE A 266 14.87 -23.28 -12.44
N TYR A 267 13.62 -23.21 -12.01
CA TYR A 267 12.49 -23.30 -12.92
C TYR A 267 11.69 -22.00 -12.83
N ILE A 268 11.41 -21.40 -13.96
CA ILE A 268 10.42 -20.33 -14.09
C ILE A 268 9.56 -20.76 -15.26
N SER A 269 8.26 -20.92 -15.01
CA SER A 269 7.32 -21.19 -16.09
C SER A 269 6.88 -19.88 -16.73
N ASP A 270 6.80 -19.87 -18.05
CA ASP A 270 6.05 -18.88 -18.81
C ASP A 270 4.76 -19.50 -19.38
N SER A 271 3.87 -18.66 -19.90
CA SER A 271 2.65 -19.10 -20.58
C SER A 271 2.87 -19.84 -21.92
N ILE A 272 4.14 -20.10 -22.31
CA ILE A 272 4.56 -20.58 -23.63
C ILE A 272 5.56 -21.76 -23.52
N ASN A 273 5.43 -22.61 -22.50
CA ASN A 273 6.21 -23.84 -22.33
C ASN A 273 7.73 -23.62 -22.29
N LYS A 274 8.18 -22.47 -21.76
CA LYS A 274 9.60 -22.18 -21.61
C LYS A 274 10.03 -22.23 -20.16
N TYR A 275 11.30 -22.61 -19.95
CA TYR A 275 11.95 -22.67 -18.64
C TYR A 275 13.22 -21.86 -18.60
N MET A 276 13.54 -21.30 -17.43
CA MET A 276 14.79 -20.57 -17.22
C MET A 276 15.80 -21.35 -16.38
N GLY A 277 16.96 -21.68 -16.94
CA GLY A 277 18.10 -22.15 -16.14
C GLY A 277 19.09 -21.04 -15.85
N LEU A 278 19.53 -20.89 -14.59
CA LEU A 278 20.61 -19.97 -14.18
C LEU A 278 21.89 -20.73 -13.85
N TYR A 279 22.95 -20.43 -14.59
CA TYR A 279 24.20 -21.19 -14.59
C TYR A 279 25.26 -20.40 -13.85
N SER A 280 25.63 -20.81 -12.65
CA SER A 280 26.63 -20.11 -11.83
C SER A 280 27.82 -21.02 -11.50
N GLY A 281 28.80 -21.07 -12.42
CA GLY A 281 30.06 -21.82 -12.30
C GLY A 281 31.14 -21.15 -11.44
N ARG A 282 32.36 -21.74 -11.42
CA ARG A 282 33.60 -21.04 -11.01
C ARG A 282 33.94 -19.81 -11.88
N SER A 283 33.23 -19.60 -12.99
CA SER A 283 33.25 -18.36 -13.75
C SER A 283 32.72 -17.22 -12.88
N LYS A 284 33.28 -16.00 -13.00
CA LYS A 284 32.74 -14.78 -12.38
C LYS A 284 31.36 -14.36 -12.98
N LYS A 285 30.70 -15.24 -13.72
CA LYS A 285 29.54 -14.93 -14.53
C LYS A 285 28.46 -15.98 -14.35
N THR A 286 27.22 -15.49 -14.30
CA THR A 286 25.99 -16.27 -14.22
C THR A 286 25.25 -16.08 -15.53
N GLU A 287 24.99 -17.17 -16.23
CA GLU A 287 24.28 -17.11 -17.51
C GLU A 287 22.83 -17.53 -17.32
N ILE A 288 21.93 -16.76 -17.92
CA ILE A 288 20.50 -17.03 -17.93
C ILE A 288 20.16 -17.62 -19.28
N TYR A 289 19.55 -18.79 -19.30
CA TYR A 289 19.10 -19.42 -20.53
C TYR A 289 17.60 -19.68 -20.48
N SER A 290 16.93 -19.40 -21.58
CA SER A 290 15.59 -19.89 -21.83
C SER A 290 15.66 -21.20 -22.60
N TYR A 291 14.73 -22.09 -22.29
CA TYR A 291 14.62 -23.41 -22.86
C TYR A 291 13.20 -23.61 -23.34
N GLN A 292 13.03 -24.08 -24.57
CA GLN A 292 11.75 -24.57 -25.06
C GLN A 292 11.75 -26.10 -24.98
N SER A 293 10.57 -26.70 -24.74
CA SER A 293 10.37 -28.16 -24.78
C SER A 293 10.75 -28.83 -26.12
N SER A 294 11.00 -28.04 -27.17
CA SER A 294 11.61 -28.48 -28.43
C SER A 294 13.12 -28.76 -28.36
N GLY A 295 13.74 -28.57 -27.19
CA GLY A 295 15.19 -28.71 -26.97
C GLY A 295 16.02 -27.49 -27.38
N ARG A 296 15.37 -26.39 -27.79
CA ARG A 296 16.07 -25.15 -28.15
C ARG A 296 16.50 -24.40 -26.88
N LYS A 297 17.82 -24.24 -26.73
CA LYS A 297 18.49 -23.46 -25.69
C LYS A 297 18.87 -22.09 -26.24
N GLU A 298 18.45 -21.01 -25.60
CA GLU A 298 18.82 -19.64 -25.96
C GLU A 298 19.41 -18.90 -24.76
N LEU A 299 20.58 -18.29 -24.94
CA LEU A 299 21.14 -17.37 -23.94
C LEU A 299 20.28 -16.11 -23.91
N VAL A 300 19.69 -15.83 -22.76
CA VAL A 300 18.87 -14.63 -22.53
C VAL A 300 19.76 -13.49 -22.05
N GLU A 301 20.60 -13.74 -21.04
CA GLU A 301 21.39 -12.69 -20.38
C GLU A 301 22.65 -13.27 -19.73
N THR A 302 23.67 -12.44 -19.52
CA THR A 302 24.87 -12.81 -18.76
C THR A 302 25.13 -11.79 -17.67
N LEU A 303 25.06 -12.24 -16.42
CA LEU A 303 25.27 -11.44 -15.22
C LEU A 303 26.72 -11.57 -14.75
N ASN A 304 27.28 -10.52 -14.15
CA ASN A 304 28.62 -10.55 -13.55
C ASN A 304 28.61 -11.09 -12.11
N SER A 305 27.78 -12.11 -11.85
CA SER A 305 27.69 -12.78 -10.56
C SER A 305 28.22 -14.22 -10.65
N ASN A 306 28.82 -14.73 -9.58
CA ASN A 306 29.17 -16.15 -9.47
C ASN A 306 28.44 -16.88 -8.34
N ARG A 307 27.42 -16.25 -7.76
CA ARG A 307 26.71 -16.85 -6.62
C ARG A 307 25.29 -16.36 -6.49
N ILE A 308 24.35 -17.28 -6.68
CA ILE A 308 22.94 -17.11 -6.31
C ILE A 308 22.75 -17.60 -4.88
N LEU A 309 22.14 -16.75 -4.04
CA LEU A 309 21.95 -16.98 -2.61
C LEU A 309 20.53 -17.41 -2.27
N GLN A 310 19.54 -16.76 -2.89
CA GLN A 310 18.14 -16.96 -2.61
C GLN A 310 17.31 -16.86 -3.88
N TYR A 311 16.20 -17.58 -3.91
CA TYR A 311 15.21 -17.57 -4.98
C TYR A 311 13.80 -17.57 -4.38
N SER A 312 12.89 -16.82 -4.99
CA SER A 312 11.46 -16.87 -4.68
C SER A 312 10.67 -16.63 -5.95
N ASN A 313 9.61 -17.42 -6.16
CA ASN A 313 8.58 -17.12 -7.15
C ASN A 313 7.59 -16.10 -6.59
N VAL A 314 7.19 -15.14 -7.42
CA VAL A 314 6.18 -14.14 -7.07
C VAL A 314 5.35 -13.85 -8.31
N HIS A 315 4.04 -14.13 -8.26
CA HIS A 315 3.02 -13.78 -9.26
C HIS A 315 3.56 -13.02 -10.49
N ASN A 316 3.76 -13.75 -11.58
CA ASN A 316 4.26 -13.28 -12.88
C ASN A 316 5.73 -12.80 -12.92
N SER A 317 6.54 -13.21 -11.94
CA SER A 317 7.97 -12.95 -11.90
C SER A 317 8.72 -13.93 -10.98
N SER A 318 10.03 -14.01 -11.14
CA SER A 318 10.93 -14.74 -10.24
C SER A 318 12.04 -13.83 -9.76
N VAL A 319 12.36 -13.92 -8.48
CA VAL A 319 13.28 -12.98 -7.84
C VAL A 319 14.47 -13.72 -7.26
N PHE A 320 15.67 -13.29 -7.64
CA PHE A 320 16.94 -13.93 -7.30
C PHE A 320 17.85 -12.96 -6.56
N GLN A 321 18.37 -13.40 -5.43
CA GLN A 321 19.45 -12.71 -4.74
C GLN A 321 20.77 -13.25 -5.22
N MET A 322 21.70 -12.36 -5.53
CA MET A 322 23.04 -12.76 -5.95
C MET A 322 24.11 -11.80 -5.46
N ILE A 323 25.36 -12.20 -5.68
CA ILE A 323 26.54 -11.37 -5.39
C ILE A 323 27.19 -10.99 -6.72
N GLU A 324 27.18 -9.71 -7.06
CA GLU A 324 27.81 -9.15 -8.25
C GLU A 324 28.93 -8.20 -7.84
N ASP A 325 30.15 -8.48 -8.29
CA ASP A 325 31.36 -7.72 -7.93
C ASP A 325 31.57 -7.49 -6.42
N GLY A 326 31.07 -8.40 -5.58
CA GLY A 326 31.16 -8.34 -4.12
C GLY A 326 30.01 -7.59 -3.44
N ASN A 327 29.10 -6.99 -4.21
CA ASN A 327 27.89 -6.36 -3.69
C ASN A 327 26.69 -7.31 -3.84
N PHE A 328 25.75 -7.25 -2.91
CA PHE A 328 24.52 -8.00 -3.03
C PHE A 328 23.60 -7.27 -4.00
N CYS A 329 22.88 -8.00 -4.85
CA CYS A 329 21.83 -7.43 -5.66
C CYS A 329 20.66 -8.41 -5.78
N TRP A 330 19.47 -7.83 -5.94
CA TRP A 330 18.27 -8.56 -6.33
C TRP A 330 18.00 -8.30 -7.79
N ILE A 331 17.72 -9.36 -8.54
CA ILE A 331 17.12 -9.25 -9.87
C ILE A 331 15.71 -9.82 -9.83
N SER A 332 14.79 -9.13 -10.48
CA SER A 332 13.45 -9.63 -10.78
C SER A 332 13.41 -9.96 -12.26
N ILE A 333 13.00 -11.18 -12.58
CA ILE A 333 12.89 -11.69 -13.93
C ILE A 333 11.41 -11.93 -14.24
N GLY A 334 10.95 -11.41 -15.37
CA GLY A 334 9.57 -11.54 -15.83
C GLY A 334 9.26 -12.89 -16.46
N GLU A 335 7.99 -13.05 -16.85
CA GLU A 335 7.50 -14.24 -17.58
C GLU A 335 8.14 -14.36 -18.95
N GLU A 336 8.51 -13.25 -19.61
CA GLU A 336 9.23 -13.28 -20.89
C GLU A 336 10.76 -13.36 -20.70
N PHE A 337 11.19 -13.70 -19.47
CA PHE A 337 12.59 -13.85 -19.05
C PHE A 337 13.43 -12.57 -19.12
N GLU A 338 12.78 -11.42 -19.27
CA GLU A 338 13.40 -10.11 -19.21
C GLU A 338 13.73 -9.72 -17.76
N ILE A 339 14.84 -9.02 -17.57
CA ILE A 339 15.11 -8.39 -16.28
C ILE A 339 14.17 -7.21 -16.14
N ILE A 340 13.17 -7.36 -15.27
CA ILE A 340 12.20 -6.34 -14.94
C ILE A 340 12.84 -5.28 -14.04
N ASN A 341 13.60 -5.71 -13.04
CA ASN A 341 14.16 -4.83 -12.03
C ASN A 341 15.48 -5.38 -11.49
N LYS A 342 16.39 -4.48 -11.15
CA LYS A 342 17.62 -4.78 -10.42
C LYS A 342 17.79 -3.78 -9.29
N ILE A 343 17.91 -4.30 -8.07
CA ILE A 343 18.08 -3.52 -6.86
C ILE A 343 19.42 -3.90 -6.23
N ASP A 344 20.36 -2.97 -6.27
CA ASP A 344 21.61 -3.11 -5.54
C ASP A 344 21.34 -2.99 -4.05
N LEU A 345 21.91 -3.90 -3.29
CA LEU A 345 21.81 -3.95 -1.84
C LEU A 345 23.16 -3.59 -1.24
N ALA A 346 23.10 -2.84 -0.13
CA ALA A 346 24.31 -2.58 0.64
C ALA A 346 24.90 -3.87 1.24
N GLU A 347 24.06 -4.84 1.65
CA GLU A 347 24.48 -6.03 2.40
C GLU A 347 23.59 -7.27 2.15
N ASN A 348 23.90 -8.40 2.81
CA ASN A 348 23.12 -9.63 2.71
C ASN A 348 21.80 -9.52 3.49
N HIS A 349 20.68 -9.41 2.78
CA HIS A 349 19.35 -9.25 3.38
C HIS A 349 18.45 -10.46 3.10
N ASN A 350 17.65 -10.87 4.08
CA ASN A 350 16.58 -11.84 3.84
C ASN A 350 15.37 -11.09 3.26
N VAL A 351 14.90 -11.49 2.08
CA VAL A 351 13.64 -10.93 1.55
C VAL A 351 12.45 -11.58 2.24
N ILE A 352 11.58 -10.72 2.77
CA ILE A 352 10.34 -11.13 3.45
C ILE A 352 9.18 -11.13 2.47
N ARG A 353 9.11 -10.16 1.56
CA ARG A 353 8.00 -10.03 0.62
C ARG A 353 8.34 -9.25 -0.63
N LEU A 354 7.82 -9.68 -1.76
CA LEU A 354 7.67 -8.85 -2.96
C LEU A 354 6.20 -8.43 -3.07
N LEU A 355 5.94 -7.16 -3.30
CA LEU A 355 4.60 -6.61 -3.47
C LEU A 355 4.23 -6.62 -4.96
N LYS A 356 2.92 -6.50 -5.25
CA LYS A 356 2.39 -6.55 -6.62
C LYS A 356 2.95 -5.44 -7.52
N ASP A 357 3.45 -4.36 -6.94
CA ASP A 357 4.12 -3.26 -7.62
C ASP A 357 5.64 -3.48 -7.76
N GLN A 358 6.11 -4.72 -7.55
CA GLN A 358 7.52 -5.14 -7.62
C GLN A 358 8.43 -4.48 -6.56
N SER A 359 7.85 -3.79 -5.58
CA SER A 359 8.61 -3.35 -4.41
C SER A 359 8.93 -4.53 -3.50
N ILE A 360 10.06 -4.46 -2.81
CA ILE A 360 10.58 -5.52 -1.95
C ILE A 360 10.57 -5.05 -0.52
N ILE A 361 10.05 -5.89 0.37
CA ILE A 361 10.23 -5.79 1.81
C ILE A 361 11.32 -6.76 2.23
N TYR A 362 12.39 -6.25 2.82
CA TYR A 362 13.50 -7.06 3.30
C TYR A 362 13.84 -6.75 4.75
N PHE A 363 14.41 -7.74 5.45
CA PHE A 363 14.93 -7.56 6.80
C PHE A 363 16.42 -7.28 6.75
N ASP A 364 16.82 -6.16 7.33
CA ASP A 364 18.23 -5.90 7.60
C ASP A 364 18.68 -6.67 8.85
N ARG A 365 19.61 -7.61 8.68
CA ARG A 365 20.15 -8.40 9.78
C ARG A 365 21.00 -7.59 10.76
N ASN A 366 21.59 -6.48 10.33
CA ASN A 366 22.51 -5.69 11.14
C ASN A 366 21.81 -4.60 11.94
N ASN A 367 20.88 -3.88 11.31
CA ASN A 367 20.09 -2.84 11.96
C ASN A 367 18.79 -3.38 12.58
N HIS A 368 18.39 -4.61 12.23
CA HIS A 368 17.17 -5.28 12.68
C HIS A 368 15.88 -4.56 12.25
N ASP A 369 15.98 -3.71 11.23
CA ASP A 369 14.87 -2.95 10.66
C ASP A 369 14.29 -3.65 9.43
N LEU A 370 13.00 -3.43 9.21
CA LEU A 370 12.31 -3.83 7.99
C LEU A 370 12.39 -2.69 6.99
N TYR A 371 12.80 -2.98 5.77
CA TYR A 371 12.92 -1.99 4.72
C TYR A 371 11.89 -2.24 3.63
N TYR A 372 11.41 -1.18 3.01
CA TYR A 372 10.63 -1.20 1.80
C TYR A 372 11.42 -0.52 0.68
N ALA A 373 11.72 -1.27 -0.37
CA ALA A 373 12.41 -0.78 -1.55
C ALA A 373 11.45 -0.85 -2.75
N ALA A 374 10.95 0.31 -3.19
CA ALA A 374 10.15 0.42 -4.42
C ALA A 374 10.97 0.86 -5.65
N SER A 375 12.20 1.33 -5.44
CA SER A 375 13.25 1.59 -6.42
C SER A 375 14.52 1.97 -5.64
N VAL A 376 15.60 2.36 -6.32
CA VAL A 376 16.99 2.67 -5.87
C VAL A 376 17.17 3.31 -4.47
N ASN A 377 16.11 3.89 -3.87
CA ASN A 377 16.07 4.35 -2.49
C ASN A 377 15.18 3.44 -1.62
N ALA A 378 15.81 2.56 -0.83
CA ALA A 378 15.11 1.82 0.23
C ALA A 378 14.68 2.76 1.35
N ILE A 379 13.41 2.73 1.72
CA ILE A 379 12.85 3.51 2.83
C ILE A 379 12.74 2.56 4.04
N PRO A 380 13.36 2.88 5.19
CA PRO A 380 13.17 2.09 6.39
C PRO A 380 11.70 2.18 6.83
N ILE A 381 11.05 1.04 7.01
CA ILE A 381 9.77 0.94 7.70
C ILE A 381 10.10 0.65 9.16
N LYS A 382 9.95 1.68 10.00
CA LYS A 382 10.16 1.51 11.44
C LYS A 382 9.07 0.60 12.00
N ILE A 383 9.49 -0.49 12.64
CA ILE A 383 8.60 -1.36 13.39
C ILE A 383 8.57 -0.87 14.83
N ASP A 384 7.41 -0.42 15.30
CA ASP A 384 7.20 -0.23 16.73
C ASP A 384 7.05 -1.62 17.39
N GLY A 385 7.93 -1.97 18.33
CA GLY A 385 7.75 -3.14 19.20
C GLY A 385 8.81 -4.26 19.14
N ILE A 386 9.80 -4.20 18.23
CA ILE A 386 10.91 -5.18 18.24
C ILE A 386 12.04 -4.65 19.13
N GLU A 387 12.06 -5.05 20.40
CA GLU A 387 13.08 -4.62 21.37
C GLU A 387 14.42 -5.38 21.27
N TYR A 388 14.55 -6.42 20.42
CA TYR A 388 15.70 -7.33 20.48
C TYR A 388 16.23 -7.83 19.14
N LYS A 389 17.53 -8.13 19.12
CA LYS A 389 18.35 -8.61 17.99
C LYS A 389 18.15 -10.11 17.71
N PRO A 390 17.64 -10.54 16.54
CA PRO A 390 17.54 -11.95 16.21
C PRO A 390 18.13 -12.32 14.85
N GLY A 391 18.56 -13.57 14.72
CA GLY A 391 18.81 -14.21 13.43
C GLY A 391 17.47 -14.63 12.82
N VAL A 392 17.00 -13.91 11.81
CA VAL A 392 15.77 -14.28 11.09
C VAL A 392 16.03 -15.56 10.30
N GLN A 393 15.34 -16.64 10.67
CA GLN A 393 15.52 -17.92 10.02
C GLN A 393 14.70 -18.03 8.73
N TYR A 394 13.39 -17.74 8.69
CA TYR A 394 12.59 -17.88 7.46
C TYR A 394 11.32 -17.00 7.46
N SER A 395 10.82 -16.63 6.27
CA SER A 395 9.44 -16.13 6.09
C SER A 395 8.55 -17.30 5.66
N ILE A 396 7.41 -17.49 6.33
CA ILE A 396 6.45 -18.52 5.95
C ILE A 396 5.34 -17.83 5.15
N GLY A 397 5.26 -18.16 3.86
CA GLY A 397 4.22 -17.66 2.98
C GLY A 397 2.87 -18.26 3.35
N PHE A 398 1.92 -17.43 3.76
CA PHE A 398 0.49 -17.73 3.76
C PHE A 398 -0.15 -17.17 2.48
N ARG A 399 -1.29 -17.76 2.08
CA ARG A 399 -2.09 -17.33 0.92
C ARG A 399 -2.49 -15.86 1.04
N GLU A 400 -2.73 -15.27 -0.13
CA GLU A 400 -3.07 -13.89 -0.58
C GLU A 400 -3.43 -12.74 0.39
N SER A 401 -3.67 -12.92 1.69
CA SER A 401 -4.13 -11.83 2.59
C SER A 401 -3.39 -11.67 3.92
N GLN A 402 -2.63 -12.66 4.39
CA GLN A 402 -1.79 -12.54 5.60
C GLN A 402 -0.49 -13.30 5.37
N ARG A 403 0.64 -12.88 5.95
CA ARG A 403 1.89 -13.66 6.00
C ARG A 403 2.52 -13.52 7.37
N VAL A 404 3.10 -14.60 7.88
CA VAL A 404 3.72 -14.61 9.22
C VAL A 404 5.23 -14.63 9.08
N LEU A 405 5.89 -13.62 9.64
CA LEU A 405 7.34 -13.59 9.82
C LEU A 405 7.68 -14.37 11.07
N LEU A 406 8.48 -15.44 10.91
CA LEU A 406 9.05 -16.16 12.03
C LEU A 406 10.42 -15.58 12.36
N VAL A 407 10.55 -15.09 13.58
CA VAL A 407 11.81 -14.61 14.13
C VAL A 407 12.17 -15.50 15.31
N SER A 408 13.24 -16.27 15.17
CA SER A 408 13.70 -17.19 16.20
C SER A 408 14.88 -16.58 16.95
N HIS A 409 14.83 -16.62 18.28
CA HIS A 409 15.92 -16.20 19.15
C HIS A 409 16.09 -17.19 20.30
N LEU A 410 17.22 -17.91 20.32
CA LEU A 410 17.50 -18.97 21.29
C LEU A 410 16.36 -20.00 21.34
N PHE A 411 15.53 -19.96 22.38
CA PHE A 411 14.41 -20.86 22.64
C PHE A 411 13.04 -20.17 22.48
N GLU A 412 13.00 -18.99 21.87
CA GLU A 412 11.77 -18.22 21.67
C GLU A 412 11.53 -17.98 20.20
N ASN A 413 10.31 -18.29 19.75
CA ASN A 413 9.84 -17.98 18.40
C ASN A 413 8.82 -16.84 18.49
N TYR A 414 9.07 -15.81 17.70
CA TYR A 414 8.23 -14.64 17.56
C TYR A 414 7.55 -14.73 16.20
N TYR A 415 6.23 -14.74 16.21
CA TYR A 415 5.42 -14.74 15.00
C TYR A 415 4.84 -13.36 14.81
N TYR A 416 5.19 -12.71 13.70
CA TYR A 416 4.61 -11.42 13.33
C TYR A 416 3.72 -11.57 12.12
N THR A 417 2.43 -11.29 12.28
CA THR A 417 1.52 -11.27 11.13
C THR A 417 1.64 -9.93 10.42
N ILE A 418 2.00 -9.97 9.14
CA ILE A 418 2.13 -8.83 8.24
C ILE A 418 0.80 -8.68 7.49
N SER A 419 0.13 -7.56 7.72
CA SER A 419 -1.09 -7.18 6.97
C SER A 419 -0.83 -5.93 6.13
N ASP A 420 -1.20 -5.99 4.86
CA ASP A 420 -1.15 -4.83 3.96
C ASP A 420 -2.36 -3.94 4.15
N ILE A 421 -2.08 -2.67 4.38
CA ILE A 421 -3.08 -1.62 4.38
C ILE A 421 -2.82 -0.77 3.13
N PRO A 422 -3.59 -0.93 2.05
CA PRO A 422 -3.41 -0.14 0.83
C PRO A 422 -3.75 1.32 1.10
N LEU A 423 -2.72 2.17 1.19
CA LEU A 423 -2.85 3.60 1.46
C LEU A 423 -3.21 4.42 0.20
N ILE A 424 -3.28 3.77 -0.97
CA ILE A 424 -3.57 4.40 -2.26
C ILE A 424 -4.90 5.18 -2.26
N LYS A 425 -5.90 4.71 -1.49
CA LYS A 425 -7.17 5.42 -1.29
C LYS A 425 -6.95 6.79 -0.63
N TYR A 426 -6.05 6.88 0.35
CA TYR A 426 -5.73 8.16 1.01
C TYR A 426 -4.99 9.12 0.08
N ARG A 427 -4.07 8.63 -0.76
CA ARG A 427 -3.41 9.46 -1.79
C ARG A 427 -4.42 10.07 -2.75
N PHE A 428 -5.41 9.29 -3.18
CA PHE A 428 -6.50 9.77 -4.02
C PHE A 428 -7.31 10.87 -3.32
N TRP A 429 -7.75 10.65 -2.07
CA TRP A 429 -8.54 11.65 -1.33
C TRP A 429 -7.75 12.93 -1.06
N VAL A 430 -6.47 12.84 -0.71
CA VAL A 430 -5.62 14.01 -0.45
C VAL A 430 -5.32 14.76 -1.76
N ALA A 431 -5.04 14.06 -2.87
CA ALA A 431 -4.88 14.69 -4.19
C ALA A 431 -6.17 15.41 -4.62
N MET A 432 -7.32 14.79 -4.40
CA MET A 432 -8.62 15.41 -4.68
C MET A 432 -8.85 16.64 -3.80
N LEU A 433 -8.46 16.60 -2.52
CA LEU A 433 -8.54 17.75 -1.62
C LEU A 433 -7.65 18.91 -2.09
N SER A 434 -6.42 18.61 -2.55
CA SER A 434 -5.50 19.59 -3.14
C SER A 434 -6.10 20.27 -4.37
N VAL A 435 -6.69 19.49 -5.28
CA VAL A 435 -7.40 20.02 -6.46
C VAL A 435 -8.56 20.90 -6.05
N LEU A 436 -9.37 20.48 -5.07
CA LEU A 436 -10.50 21.26 -4.56
C LEU A 436 -10.07 22.58 -3.91
N LEU A 437 -8.95 22.59 -3.18
CA LEU A 437 -8.39 23.81 -2.58
C LEU A 437 -7.92 24.80 -3.66
N ILE A 438 -7.25 24.30 -4.69
CA ILE A 438 -6.82 25.11 -5.84
C ILE A 438 -8.05 25.67 -6.57
N PHE A 439 -9.02 24.82 -6.91
CA PHE A 439 -10.23 25.22 -7.64
C PHE A 439 -11.12 26.17 -6.84
N GLY A 440 -11.26 25.94 -5.53
CA GLY A 440 -11.99 26.81 -4.61
C GLY A 440 -11.39 28.20 -4.52
N SER A 441 -10.05 28.31 -4.54
CA SER A 441 -9.37 29.60 -4.59
C SER A 441 -9.66 30.37 -5.89
N TYR A 442 -9.78 29.66 -7.02
CA TYR A 442 -10.14 30.23 -8.33
C TYR A 442 -11.60 30.71 -8.40
N LEU A 443 -12.53 30.09 -7.68
CA LEU A 443 -13.95 30.47 -7.67
C LEU A 443 -14.28 31.62 -6.70
N LEU A 444 -13.57 31.71 -5.57
CA LEU A 444 -13.81 32.75 -4.56
C LEU A 444 -13.34 34.14 -4.99
N VAL A 445 -12.25 34.21 -5.77
CA VAL A 445 -11.70 35.49 -6.26
C VAL A 445 -12.69 36.25 -7.17
N PRO A 446 -13.33 35.62 -8.18
CA PRO A 446 -14.38 36.26 -8.98
C PRO A 446 -15.62 36.65 -8.18
N TRP A 447 -16.09 35.81 -7.25
CA TRP A 447 -17.30 36.09 -6.46
C TRP A 447 -17.15 37.34 -5.59
N HIS A 448 -15.97 37.52 -4.98
CA HIS A 448 -15.68 38.71 -4.19
C HIS A 448 -15.55 39.97 -5.05
N LEU A 449 -15.01 39.86 -6.27
CA LEU A 449 -14.94 40.96 -7.24
C LEU A 449 -16.33 41.40 -7.73
N ILE A 450 -17.27 40.45 -7.92
CA ILE A 450 -18.66 40.76 -8.27
C ILE A 450 -19.35 41.52 -7.12
N LYS A 451 -19.08 41.14 -5.86
CA LYS A 451 -19.64 41.81 -4.67
C LYS A 451 -19.14 43.26 -4.50
N LEU A 452 -17.90 43.55 -4.92
CA LEU A 452 -17.30 44.89 -4.87
C LEU A 452 -17.77 45.83 -6.01
N LYS A 453 -18.39 45.30 -7.07
CA LYS A 453 -18.92 46.10 -8.19
C LYS A 453 -20.28 46.78 -7.91
N LYS A 454 -20.84 46.66 -6.70
CA LYS A 454 -21.95 47.53 -6.25
C LYS A 454 -21.43 48.94 -5.97
N ILE A 455 -21.23 49.72 -7.02
CA ILE A 455 -21.02 51.17 -6.94
C ILE A 455 -22.27 51.78 -6.27
N LYS A 456 -22.10 52.46 -5.12
CA LYS A 456 -23.17 53.26 -4.50
C LYS A 456 -23.61 54.31 -5.52
N LYS A 457 -24.85 54.22 -6.01
CA LYS A 457 -25.47 55.27 -6.84
C LYS A 457 -25.64 56.51 -5.95
N VAL A 458 -24.85 57.56 -6.19
CA VAL A 458 -24.97 58.83 -5.47
C VAL A 458 -26.21 59.54 -6.00
N ASN A 459 -27.20 59.79 -5.13
CA ASN A 459 -28.40 60.54 -5.50
C ASN A 459 -28.05 62.03 -5.52
N THR A 460 -28.00 62.62 -6.70
CA THR A 460 -27.74 64.05 -6.91
C THR A 460 -29.03 64.83 -7.15
N LEU A 461 -29.04 66.11 -6.80
CA LEU A 461 -30.13 67.05 -7.02
C LEU A 461 -29.62 68.19 -7.92
N ARG A 462 -30.36 68.49 -8.98
CA ARG A 462 -30.09 69.64 -9.86
C ARG A 462 -30.91 70.84 -9.37
N LEU A 463 -30.23 71.92 -9.02
CA LEU A 463 -30.82 73.20 -8.61
C LEU A 463 -30.63 74.22 -9.72
N ASN A 464 -31.71 74.78 -10.25
CA ASN A 464 -31.61 75.91 -11.18
C ASN A 464 -31.33 77.19 -10.38
N THR A 465 -30.32 77.96 -10.78
CA THR A 465 -29.93 79.25 -10.20
C THR A 465 -30.16 80.37 -11.23
N ARG A 466 -29.89 81.64 -10.89
CA ARG A 466 -30.09 82.76 -11.83
C ARG A 466 -29.15 82.69 -13.05
N THR A 467 -27.96 82.13 -12.88
CA THR A 467 -26.89 82.08 -13.89
C THR A 467 -26.73 80.71 -14.55
N GLY A 468 -27.49 79.69 -14.13
CA GLY A 468 -27.38 78.33 -14.67
C GLY A 468 -28.03 77.28 -13.77
N PHE A 469 -27.31 76.18 -13.51
CA PHE A 469 -27.74 75.15 -12.57
C PHE A 469 -26.54 74.57 -11.83
N GLU A 470 -26.76 74.12 -10.60
CA GLU A 470 -25.79 73.42 -9.77
C GLU A 470 -26.28 72.00 -9.49
N ILE A 471 -25.36 71.02 -9.49
CA ILE A 471 -25.66 69.64 -9.15
C ILE A 471 -25.00 69.33 -7.81
N ILE A 472 -25.81 69.07 -6.79
CA ILE A 472 -25.33 68.79 -5.43
C ILE A 472 -25.77 67.38 -4.99
N PRO A 473 -24.91 66.60 -4.33
CA PRO A 473 -25.33 65.37 -3.69
C PRO A 473 -26.39 65.64 -2.63
N GLN A 474 -27.49 64.87 -2.62
CA GLN A 474 -28.55 65.04 -1.61
C GLN A 474 -28.04 64.80 -0.19
N ASP A 475 -26.99 63.98 -0.03
CA ASP A 475 -26.34 63.76 1.26
C ASP A 475 -25.67 65.03 1.83
N GLU A 476 -25.44 66.08 1.04
CA GLU A 476 -24.84 67.34 1.51
C GLU A 476 -25.88 68.39 1.92
N ILE A 477 -27.18 68.14 1.68
CA ILE A 477 -28.26 69.09 1.98
C ILE A 477 -28.75 68.91 3.41
N LEU A 478 -28.83 70.02 4.17
CA LEU A 478 -29.37 70.06 5.54
C LEU A 478 -30.86 70.33 5.55
N PHE A 479 -31.28 71.40 4.87
CA PHE A 479 -32.69 71.78 4.72
C PHE A 479 -32.88 72.68 3.51
N CYS A 480 -34.10 72.71 2.99
CA CYS A 480 -34.57 73.63 1.96
C CYS A 480 -35.67 74.49 2.56
N LYS A 481 -35.56 75.82 2.49
CA LYS A 481 -36.53 76.78 3.03
C LYS A 481 -37.10 77.65 1.91
N ALA A 482 -38.41 77.78 1.87
CA ALA A 482 -39.09 78.67 0.93
C ALA A 482 -38.81 80.13 1.29
N ASP A 483 -38.42 80.92 0.30
CA ASP A 483 -38.23 82.36 0.38
C ASP A 483 -38.94 83.03 -0.82
N GLY A 484 -40.23 83.33 -0.62
CA GLY A 484 -41.11 83.81 -1.68
C GLY A 484 -41.26 82.80 -2.82
N LYS A 485 -40.88 83.21 -4.05
CA LYS A 485 -40.88 82.35 -5.24
C LYS A 485 -39.62 81.47 -5.36
N TYR A 486 -38.63 81.69 -4.51
CA TYR A 486 -37.33 81.01 -4.51
C TYR A 486 -37.23 80.00 -3.36
N THR A 487 -36.23 79.13 -3.43
CA THR A 487 -35.90 78.20 -2.34
C THR A 487 -34.45 78.33 -1.96
N VAL A 488 -34.18 78.54 -0.68
CA VAL A 488 -32.83 78.53 -0.12
C VAL A 488 -32.50 77.10 0.29
N VAL A 489 -31.49 76.52 -0.33
CA VAL A 489 -30.96 75.18 -0.03
C VAL A 489 -29.69 75.35 0.79
N GLN A 490 -29.72 74.89 2.04
CA GLN A 490 -28.58 74.97 2.94
C GLN A 490 -27.78 73.68 2.90
N THR A 491 -26.49 73.78 2.59
CA THR A 491 -25.56 72.64 2.54
C THR A 491 -24.70 72.52 3.81
N THR A 492 -24.04 71.37 3.96
CA THR A 492 -23.16 71.03 5.10
C THR A 492 -21.93 71.95 5.23
N ASP A 493 -21.47 72.55 4.14
CA ASP A 493 -20.24 73.36 3.99
C ASP A 493 -20.48 74.88 4.10
N ASN A 494 -21.61 75.31 4.67
CA ASN A 494 -21.98 76.72 4.88
C ASN A 494 -22.39 77.53 3.65
N GLY A 495 -22.46 76.91 2.46
CA GLY A 495 -23.14 77.48 1.31
C GLY A 495 -24.66 77.54 1.48
N GLY A 496 -25.27 78.70 1.23
CA GLY A 496 -26.71 78.81 1.00
C GLY A 496 -26.94 79.00 -0.50
N ILE A 497 -27.49 77.99 -1.19
CA ILE A 497 -27.76 78.07 -2.63
C ILE A 497 -29.20 78.54 -2.82
N ILE A 498 -29.39 79.65 -3.54
CA ILE A 498 -30.73 80.15 -3.88
C ILE A 498 -31.14 79.54 -5.22
N SER A 499 -32.15 78.68 -5.20
CA SER A 499 -32.74 78.12 -6.40
C SER A 499 -33.93 78.94 -6.90
N SER A 500 -34.01 79.11 -8.22
CA SER A 500 -35.16 79.67 -8.95
C SER A 500 -36.40 78.77 -8.95
N SER A 501 -36.29 77.55 -8.43
CA SER A 501 -37.41 76.61 -8.29
C SER A 501 -38.10 76.77 -6.95
N ASN A 502 -39.42 76.60 -6.93
CA ASN A 502 -40.19 76.60 -5.69
C ASN A 502 -39.94 75.31 -4.87
N LEU A 503 -40.22 75.37 -3.56
CA LEU A 503 -39.93 74.28 -2.63
C LEU A 503 -40.66 72.97 -2.99
N GLY A 504 -41.85 73.06 -3.60
CA GLY A 504 -42.61 71.89 -4.04
C GLY A 504 -41.92 71.13 -5.18
N ALA A 505 -41.38 71.85 -6.17
CA ALA A 505 -40.64 71.25 -7.28
C ALA A 505 -39.29 70.64 -6.83
N ILE A 506 -38.65 71.23 -5.83
CA ILE A 506 -37.44 70.65 -5.24
C ILE A 506 -37.79 69.39 -4.43
N GLN A 507 -38.87 69.42 -3.65
CA GLN A 507 -39.31 68.28 -2.86
C GLN A 507 -39.57 67.03 -3.71
N THR A 508 -40.18 67.15 -4.90
CA THR A 508 -40.45 65.98 -5.76
C THR A 508 -39.17 65.28 -6.24
N SER A 509 -38.03 65.99 -6.21
CA SER A 509 -36.72 65.45 -6.61
C SER A 509 -35.90 64.93 -5.43
N LEU A 510 -36.34 65.17 -4.19
CA LEU A 510 -35.68 64.71 -2.96
C LEU A 510 -36.13 63.31 -2.56
N ASN A 511 -35.25 62.53 -1.94
CA ASN A 511 -35.61 61.23 -1.39
C ASN A 511 -36.51 61.38 -0.15
N ASN A 512 -37.80 61.05 -0.28
CA ASN A 512 -38.81 61.13 0.80
C ASN A 512 -38.49 60.28 2.04
N GLN A 513 -37.57 59.30 1.96
CA GLN A 513 -37.11 58.56 3.15
C GLN A 513 -36.13 59.39 3.99
N THR A 514 -35.33 60.24 3.35
CA THR A 514 -34.27 61.05 3.98
C THR A 514 -34.75 62.45 4.34
N PHE A 515 -35.67 63.02 3.56
CA PHE A 515 -36.19 64.37 3.74
C PHE A 515 -37.64 64.38 4.19
N ILE A 516 -37.97 65.29 5.12
CA ILE A 516 -39.33 65.51 5.60
C ILE A 516 -39.73 66.93 5.28
N ARG A 517 -40.90 67.09 4.64
CA ARG A 517 -41.54 68.40 4.51
C ARG A 517 -42.31 68.72 5.77
N LEU A 518 -42.06 69.90 6.33
CA LEU A 518 -42.79 70.45 7.47
C LEU A 518 -43.57 71.66 6.98
N GLY A 519 -44.89 71.60 7.07
CA GLY A 519 -45.77 72.64 6.56
C GLY A 519 -45.51 73.05 5.10
N ARG A 520 -45.69 74.34 4.81
CA ARG A 520 -45.52 74.90 3.45
C ARG A 520 -44.12 75.47 3.22
N SER A 521 -43.33 75.69 4.27
CA SER A 521 -42.18 76.60 4.24
C SER A 521 -40.82 75.92 4.33
N ILE A 522 -40.73 74.64 4.76
CA ILE A 522 -39.42 74.00 4.97
C ILE A 522 -39.43 72.49 4.70
N VAL A 523 -38.32 71.97 4.19
CA VAL A 523 -38.02 70.54 4.06
C VAL A 523 -36.68 70.28 4.74
N VAL A 524 -36.62 69.33 5.67
CA VAL A 524 -35.43 69.06 6.49
C VAL A 524 -34.89 67.66 6.26
N ASN A 525 -33.57 67.50 6.28
CA ASN A 525 -32.90 66.20 6.19
C ASN A 525 -32.82 65.54 7.57
N LYS A 526 -33.49 64.39 7.75
CA LYS A 526 -33.52 63.66 9.04
C LYS A 526 -32.13 63.31 9.55
N LYS A 527 -31.21 62.99 8.63
CA LYS A 527 -29.87 62.48 8.94
C LYS A 527 -29.04 63.43 9.81
N TYR A 528 -29.26 64.73 9.68
CA TYR A 528 -28.46 65.76 10.35
C TYR A 528 -29.12 66.36 11.59
N ILE A 529 -30.36 65.97 11.91
CA ILE A 529 -31.10 66.52 13.05
C ILE A 529 -30.49 65.98 14.35
N ARG A 530 -30.07 66.89 15.24
CA ARG A 530 -29.54 66.56 16.56
C ARG A 530 -30.57 66.78 17.67
N LYS A 531 -31.37 67.85 17.58
CA LYS A 531 -32.36 68.22 18.60
C LYS A 531 -33.47 69.07 17.99
N VAL A 532 -34.69 68.90 18.49
CA VAL A 532 -35.84 69.77 18.22
C VAL A 532 -36.22 70.45 19.54
N ASP A 533 -36.20 71.79 19.58
CA ASP A 533 -36.66 72.57 20.72
C ASP A 533 -38.15 72.90 20.52
N ARG A 534 -39.00 72.45 21.44
CA ARG A 534 -40.45 72.66 21.39
C ARG A 534 -40.89 73.92 22.14
N LYS A 535 -40.05 74.42 23.07
CA LYS A 535 -40.35 75.64 23.85
C LYS A 535 -40.04 76.88 23.02
N ASN A 536 -38.91 76.86 22.31
CA ASN A 536 -38.60 77.81 21.25
C ASN A 536 -38.57 77.04 19.94
N PRO A 537 -39.60 77.10 19.07
CA PRO A 537 -39.74 76.17 17.95
C PRO A 537 -38.58 76.31 16.96
N LYS A 538 -37.56 75.45 17.09
CA LYS A 538 -36.36 75.41 16.23
C LYS A 538 -35.77 74.01 16.14
N VAL A 539 -35.07 73.74 15.04
CA VAL A 539 -34.33 72.49 14.81
C VAL A 539 -32.84 72.78 14.80
N ILE A 540 -32.09 71.94 15.50
CA ILE A 540 -30.64 72.02 15.61
C ILE A 540 -30.04 70.86 14.80
N PHE A 541 -29.24 71.20 13.80
CA PHE A 541 -28.48 70.26 12.97
C PHE A 541 -27.04 70.17 13.44
N LYS A 542 -26.47 68.95 13.41
CA LYS A 542 -25.03 68.72 13.65
C LYS A 542 -24.36 68.30 12.36
N THR A 543 -23.38 69.08 11.91
CA THR A 543 -22.58 68.81 10.72
C THR A 543 -21.09 68.75 11.08
N PRO A 544 -20.21 68.24 10.20
CA PRO A 544 -18.77 68.34 10.39
C PRO A 544 -18.27 69.78 10.53
N ALA A 545 -18.97 70.76 9.94
CA ALA A 545 -18.62 72.18 9.96
C ALA A 545 -19.18 72.95 11.18
N GLY A 546 -19.97 72.30 12.05
CA GLY A 546 -20.50 72.92 13.28
C GLY A 546 -21.98 72.62 13.53
N ILE A 547 -22.59 73.46 14.37
CA ILE A 547 -24.01 73.40 14.71
C ILE A 547 -24.74 74.47 13.90
N LYS A 548 -25.86 74.11 13.26
CA LYS A 548 -26.76 75.05 12.59
C LYS A 548 -28.16 74.96 13.17
N GLU A 549 -28.87 76.08 13.19
CA GLU A 549 -30.22 76.15 13.71
C GLU A 549 -31.17 76.78 12.69
N VAL A 550 -32.40 76.27 12.61
CA VAL A 550 -33.47 76.90 11.82
C VAL A 550 -34.73 77.02 12.67
N ASN A 551 -35.33 78.20 12.67
CA ASN A 551 -36.60 78.44 13.35
C ASN A 551 -37.75 77.78 12.57
N LEU A 552 -38.67 77.17 13.31
CA LEU A 552 -39.90 76.54 12.84
C LEU A 552 -41.11 77.28 13.44
N SER A 553 -42.28 77.08 12.84
CA SER A 553 -43.55 77.33 13.52
C SER A 553 -43.87 76.25 14.55
N ALA A 554 -44.76 76.55 15.51
CA ALA A 554 -45.18 75.58 16.52
C ALA A 554 -45.77 74.28 15.92
N ASN A 555 -46.49 74.41 14.80
CA ASN A 555 -47.04 73.26 14.07
C ASN A 555 -45.96 72.45 13.36
N GLU A 556 -45.01 73.09 12.68
CA GLU A 556 -43.88 72.41 12.02
C GLU A 556 -43.00 71.66 13.03
N ALA A 557 -42.76 72.24 14.21
CA ALA A 557 -42.02 71.58 15.29
C ALA A 557 -42.77 70.36 15.86
N ARG A 558 -44.11 70.40 15.88
CA ARG A 558 -44.96 69.28 16.28
C ARG A 558 -44.97 68.16 15.23
N GLU A 559 -45.11 68.51 13.96
CA GLU A 559 -45.05 67.56 12.83
C GLU A 559 -43.71 66.83 12.80
N LEU A 560 -42.60 67.56 12.95
CA LEU A 560 -41.27 66.96 12.98
C LEU A 560 -41.11 65.99 14.15
N ALA A 561 -41.58 66.36 15.34
CA ALA A 561 -41.50 65.51 16.52
C ALA A 561 -42.34 64.22 16.42
N GLN A 562 -43.37 64.18 15.58
CA GLN A 562 -44.18 62.97 15.32
C GLN A 562 -43.58 62.06 14.23
N SER A 563 -42.61 62.56 13.47
CA SER A 563 -42.01 61.86 12.34
C SER A 563 -40.78 61.00 12.70
N PHE A 564 -40.43 61.00 13.98
CA PHE A 564 -39.48 60.14 14.69
C PHE A 564 -40.26 59.35 15.73
#